data_AF-A0A3D2W173-F1
#
_entry.id   AF-A0A3D2W173-F1
#
_cell.length_a   1.000
_cell.length_b   1.000
_cell.length_c   1.000
_cell.angle_alpha   90.00
_cell.angle_beta   90.00
_cell.angle_gamma   90.00
#
_symmetry.space_group_name_H-M   'P 1'
#
loop_
_entity.id
_entity.type
_entity.pdbx_description
1 polymer ?
#
loop_
_entity_poly.entity_id
_entity_poly.type
_entity_poly.pdbx_seq_one_letter_code
_entity_poly.pdbx_strand_id
1 'polypeptide(L)'
;MNESEPHALLRFGKGYATGAGLARSTQQEFQLVADRNCTEPRRAASFTWTTDNDTDVRVAIGAPLQLVAVTNFYHSYPGTPSGPGVTLETRQCSAFAEFTPEAGHTYAIVHRATPNAGCSLGIVDDSTGAAPADLTVAVPATCIPPNLRLPEQR
;
A
#
# COMPACT_ATOMS: atom_id res chain seq x y z
N MET A 1 6.45 -23.43 -26.33
CA MET A 1 6.50 -23.42 -24.86
C MET A 1 7.48 -22.31 -24.49
N ASN A 2 6.99 -21.10 -24.19
CA ASN A 2 7.89 -20.01 -23.80
C ASN A 2 8.40 -20.31 -22.40
N GLU A 3 9.72 -20.45 -22.27
CA GLU A 3 10.42 -20.35 -21.00
C GLU A 3 9.91 -19.09 -20.27
N SER A 4 9.54 -19.23 -19.00
CA SER A 4 9.14 -18.09 -18.17
C SER A 4 10.22 -17.03 -18.25
N GLU A 5 9.86 -15.84 -18.73
CA GLU A 5 10.74 -14.69 -18.62
C GLU A 5 11.24 -14.56 -17.17
N PRO A 6 12.52 -14.23 -16.98
CA PRO A 6 13.09 -14.10 -15.66
C PRO A 6 12.31 -13.03 -14.88
N HIS A 7 11.91 -13.37 -13.65
CA HIS A 7 11.03 -12.55 -12.83
C HIS A 7 11.46 -12.59 -11.35
N ALA A 8 11.00 -11.60 -10.60
CA ALA A 8 11.01 -11.61 -9.14
C ALA A 8 9.58 -11.78 -8.61
N LEU A 9 9.46 -12.12 -7.33
CA LEU A 9 8.19 -12.17 -6.61
C LEU A 9 8.14 -11.08 -5.56
N LEU A 10 7.01 -10.37 -5.49
CA LEU A 10 6.68 -9.47 -4.40
C LEU A 10 5.61 -10.14 -3.54
N ARG A 11 5.89 -10.37 -2.26
CA ARG A 11 4.93 -10.88 -1.28
C ARG A 11 4.43 -9.73 -0.41
N PHE A 12 3.21 -9.29 -0.66
CA PHE A 12 2.58 -8.23 0.11
C PHE A 12 1.91 -8.79 1.36
N GLY A 13 2.21 -8.20 2.50
CA GLY A 13 1.58 -8.52 3.78
C GLY A 13 0.81 -7.34 4.37
N LYS A 14 -0.24 -7.67 5.13
CA LYS A 14 -1.03 -6.70 5.89
C LYS A 14 -0.19 -6.13 7.05
N GLY A 15 -0.05 -4.81 7.10
CA GLY A 15 0.80 -4.15 8.11
C GLY A 15 0.07 -3.32 9.18
N TYR A 16 -1.26 -3.25 9.16
CA TYR A 16 -2.03 -2.55 10.20
C TYR A 16 -2.71 -3.56 11.14
N ALA A 17 -2.70 -3.24 12.45
CA ALA A 17 -3.37 -4.06 13.47
C ALA A 17 -4.80 -3.58 13.77
N THR A 18 -5.10 -2.30 13.53
CA THR A 18 -6.36 -1.64 13.91
C THR A 18 -7.35 -1.60 12.74
N GLY A 19 -8.62 -1.92 13.00
CA GLY A 19 -9.70 -1.77 12.01
C GLY A 19 -10.89 -2.72 12.13
N ALA A 20 -10.96 -3.58 13.16
CA ALA A 20 -12.11 -4.45 13.39
C ALA A 20 -13.13 -3.79 14.31
N GLY A 21 -14.29 -3.38 13.79
CA GLY A 21 -15.44 -2.91 14.57
C GLY A 21 -16.50 -2.17 13.76
N LEU A 22 -17.74 -2.09 14.27
CA LEU A 22 -18.89 -1.48 13.57
C LEU A 22 -18.72 0.01 13.20
N ALA A 23 -17.73 0.70 13.81
CA ALA A 23 -17.49 2.13 13.61
C ALA A 23 -16.07 2.48 13.15
N ARG A 24 -15.21 1.48 12.88
CA ARG A 24 -13.83 1.69 12.44
C ARG A 24 -13.53 0.71 11.32
N SER A 25 -13.15 1.22 10.16
CA SER A 25 -12.70 0.41 9.03
C SER A 25 -11.29 0.82 8.64
N THR A 26 -10.54 -0.10 8.06
CA THR A 26 -9.20 0.17 7.53
C THR A 26 -9.03 -0.56 6.22
N GLN A 27 -8.44 0.15 5.25
CA GLN A 27 -8.11 -0.40 3.95
C GLN A 27 -6.67 -0.04 3.64
N GLN A 28 -5.88 -1.04 3.28
CA GLN A 28 -4.52 -0.88 2.79
C GLN A 28 -4.45 -1.32 1.33
N GLU A 29 -3.75 -0.56 0.52
CA GLU A 29 -3.57 -0.86 -0.90
C GLU A 29 -2.11 -0.69 -1.28
N PHE A 30 -1.63 -1.58 -2.14
CA PHE A 30 -0.32 -1.52 -2.76
C PHE A 30 -0.50 -1.37 -4.26
N GLN A 31 0.21 -0.43 -4.87
CA GLN A 31 0.12 -0.10 -6.30
C GLN A 31 1.53 -0.05 -6.89
N LEU A 32 1.70 -0.66 -8.05
CA LEU A 32 2.88 -0.45 -8.89
C LEU A 32 2.59 0.72 -9.82
N VAL A 33 3.57 1.61 -9.96
CA VAL A 33 3.44 2.85 -10.75
C VAL A 33 4.60 2.98 -11.71
N ALA A 34 4.41 3.73 -12.79
CA ALA A 34 5.47 3.96 -13.77
C ALA A 34 6.47 5.04 -13.32
N ASP A 35 6.01 6.04 -12.56
CA ASP A 35 6.84 7.14 -12.06
C ASP A 35 6.41 7.67 -10.67
N ARG A 36 7.20 8.60 -10.11
CA ARG A 36 6.96 9.25 -8.81
C ARG A 36 5.70 10.13 -8.76
N ASN A 37 5.11 10.45 -9.91
CA ASN A 37 3.82 11.13 -10.00
C ASN A 37 2.65 10.13 -10.02
N CYS A 38 2.93 8.85 -9.81
CA CYS A 38 1.95 7.77 -9.78
C CYS A 38 1.15 7.63 -11.08
N THR A 39 1.83 7.79 -12.20
CA THR A 39 1.26 7.48 -13.52
C THR A 39 1.05 5.97 -13.67
N GLU A 40 0.03 5.62 -14.45
CA GLU A 40 -0.35 4.23 -14.77
C GLU A 40 -0.44 3.29 -13.54
N PRO A 41 -1.20 3.67 -12.49
CA PRO A 41 -1.25 2.88 -11.27
C PRO A 41 -1.90 1.52 -11.53
N ARG A 42 -1.17 0.46 -11.20
CA ARG A 42 -1.65 -0.92 -11.24
C ARG A 42 -1.71 -1.49 -9.82
N ARG A 43 -2.91 -1.80 -9.34
CA ARG A 43 -3.09 -2.45 -8.03
C ARG A 43 -2.35 -3.78 -7.99
N ALA A 44 -1.52 -3.96 -6.97
CA ALA A 44 -0.77 -5.17 -6.69
C ALA A 44 -1.38 -5.99 -5.55
N ALA A 45 -1.83 -5.33 -4.49
CA ALA A 45 -2.52 -5.99 -3.36
C ALA A 45 -3.49 -5.03 -2.67
N SER A 46 -4.50 -5.57 -1.99
CA SER A 46 -5.47 -4.82 -1.20
C SER A 46 -5.89 -5.62 0.03
N PHE A 47 -5.84 -4.98 1.19
CA PHE A 47 -6.16 -5.58 2.47
C PHE A 47 -7.23 -4.78 3.20
N THR A 48 -8.33 -5.43 3.56
CA THR A 48 -9.37 -4.91 4.43
C THR A 48 -9.28 -5.57 5.81
N TRP A 49 -10.10 -5.11 6.75
CA TRP A 49 -10.16 -5.69 8.09
C TRP A 49 -10.48 -7.20 8.08
N THR A 50 -11.13 -7.70 7.03
CA THR A 50 -11.48 -9.12 6.83
C THR A 50 -10.44 -9.95 6.06
N THR A 51 -9.45 -9.34 5.41
CA THR A 51 -8.49 -10.08 4.59
C THR A 51 -7.12 -10.11 5.23
N ASP A 52 -6.63 -11.31 5.51
CA ASP A 52 -5.36 -11.55 6.22
C ASP A 52 -4.36 -12.40 5.42
N ASN A 53 -4.71 -12.80 4.19
CA ASN A 53 -3.82 -13.62 3.37
C ASN A 53 -2.85 -12.74 2.59
N ASP A 54 -1.56 -13.04 2.68
CA ASP A 54 -0.53 -12.43 1.83
C ASP A 54 -0.86 -12.60 0.34
N THR A 55 -0.40 -11.65 -0.47
CA THR A 55 -0.60 -11.65 -1.93
C THR A 55 0.74 -11.65 -2.64
N ASP A 56 0.99 -12.64 -3.50
CA ASP A 56 2.20 -12.73 -4.30
C ASP A 56 1.96 -12.15 -5.71
N VAL A 57 2.88 -11.29 -6.19
CA VAL A 57 2.84 -10.68 -7.53
C VAL A 57 4.17 -10.89 -8.23
N ARG A 58 4.12 -11.39 -9.47
CA ARG A 58 5.30 -11.45 -10.35
C ARG A 58 5.60 -10.09 -10.95
N VAL A 59 6.88 -9.74 -10.99
CA VAL A 59 7.36 -8.48 -11.58
C VAL A 59 8.56 -8.74 -12.49
N ALA A 60 8.69 -7.89 -13.51
CA ALA A 60 9.86 -7.88 -14.37
C ALA A 60 11.10 -7.44 -13.57
N ILE A 61 12.26 -7.88 -14.06
CA ILE A 61 13.57 -7.55 -13.48
C ILE A 61 14.32 -6.56 -14.38
N GLY A 62 15.45 -6.06 -13.89
CA GLY A 62 16.39 -5.27 -14.69
C GLY A 62 16.03 -3.80 -14.86
N ALA A 63 14.93 -3.35 -14.26
CA ALA A 63 14.57 -1.94 -14.15
C ALA A 63 14.08 -1.63 -12.72
N PRO A 64 14.27 -0.39 -12.24
CA PRO A 64 13.72 0.02 -10.95
C PRO A 64 12.21 -0.14 -10.93
N LEU A 65 11.72 -0.89 -9.94
CA LEU A 65 10.31 -1.02 -9.64
C LEU A 65 9.89 0.11 -8.71
N GLN A 66 8.76 0.74 -9.02
CA GLN A 66 8.19 1.79 -8.18
C GLN A 66 6.88 1.33 -7.56
N LEU A 67 6.78 1.50 -6.25
CA LEU A 67 5.69 1.01 -5.43
C LEU A 67 5.14 2.15 -4.58
N VAL A 68 3.81 2.23 -4.52
CA VAL A 68 3.10 3.03 -3.53
C VAL A 68 2.29 2.14 -2.62
N ALA A 69 2.42 2.38 -1.32
CA ALA A 69 1.58 1.78 -0.30
C ALA A 69 0.72 2.88 0.32
N VAL A 70 -0.59 2.63 0.45
CA VAL A 70 -1.55 3.55 1.07
C VAL A 70 -2.32 2.80 2.14
N THR A 71 -2.62 3.45 3.25
CA THR A 71 -3.54 2.93 4.27
C THR A 71 -4.50 4.04 4.68
N ASN A 72 -5.79 3.75 4.53
CA ASN A 72 -6.89 4.63 4.92
C ASN A 72 -7.53 4.09 6.20
N PHE A 73 -7.68 4.98 7.17
CA PHE A 73 -8.42 4.76 8.40
C PHE A 73 -9.72 5.52 8.34
N TYR A 74 -10.83 4.79 8.49
CA TYR A 74 -12.18 5.33 8.46
C TYR A 74 -12.75 5.27 9.88
N HIS A 75 -13.16 6.42 10.41
CA HIS A 75 -13.86 6.51 11.69
C HIS A 75 -15.24 7.10 11.46
N SER A 76 -16.28 6.39 11.89
CA SER A 76 -17.62 6.95 11.99
C SER A 76 -17.87 7.45 13.41
N TYR A 77 -18.29 8.71 13.53
CA TYR A 77 -18.87 9.22 14.77
C TYR A 77 -20.38 9.29 14.61
N PRO A 78 -21.18 8.92 15.64
CA PRO A 78 -22.58 9.25 15.65
C PRO A 78 -22.70 10.79 15.54
N GLY A 79 -23.45 11.26 14.54
CA GLY A 79 -23.66 12.69 14.33
C GLY A 79 -24.26 13.37 15.57
N THR A 80 -24.03 14.67 15.69
CA THR A 80 -24.76 15.53 16.64
C THR A 80 -26.28 15.31 16.51
N PRO A 81 -27.07 15.46 17.61
CA PRO A 81 -28.51 15.14 17.64
C PRO A 81 -29.40 15.91 16.65
N SER A 82 -28.84 16.81 15.84
CA SER A 82 -29.56 17.74 14.98
C SER A 82 -29.63 17.35 13.49
N GLY A 83 -29.18 16.16 13.07
CA GLY A 83 -29.38 15.73 11.68
C GLY A 83 -29.09 14.24 11.41
N PRO A 84 -29.73 13.62 10.40
CA PRO A 84 -29.40 12.27 9.96
C PRO A 84 -28.08 12.29 9.19
N GLY A 85 -26.99 11.86 9.82
CA GLY A 85 -25.70 11.77 9.15
C GLY A 85 -24.64 11.09 10.01
N VAL A 86 -23.86 10.21 9.37
CA VAL A 86 -22.62 9.68 9.93
C VAL A 86 -21.48 10.52 9.37
N THR A 87 -20.72 11.20 10.22
CA THR A 87 -19.50 11.88 9.79
C THR A 87 -18.37 10.85 9.67
N LEU A 88 -17.75 10.78 8.50
CA LEU A 88 -16.59 9.93 8.23
C LEU A 88 -15.32 10.75 8.34
N GLU A 89 -14.55 10.54 9.41
CA GLU A 89 -13.18 11.06 9.48
C GLU A 89 -12.27 10.06 8.75
N THR A 90 -11.60 10.53 7.70
CA THR A 90 -10.61 9.75 6.95
C THR A 90 -9.23 10.24 7.29
N ARG A 91 -8.37 9.34 7.79
CA ARG A 91 -6.93 9.59 7.88
C ARG A 91 -6.21 8.68 6.93
N GLN A 92 -5.33 9.25 6.12
CA GLN A 92 -4.52 8.50 5.16
C GLN A 92 -3.06 8.51 5.58
N CYS A 93 -2.40 7.38 5.41
CA CYS A 93 -0.95 7.30 5.43
C CYS A 93 -0.44 6.65 4.15
N SER A 94 0.63 7.18 3.57
CA SER A 94 1.19 6.69 2.33
C SER A 94 2.71 6.69 2.33
N ALA A 95 3.28 5.74 1.61
CA ALA A 95 4.72 5.60 1.41
C ALA A 95 4.99 5.23 -0.06
N PHE A 96 6.12 5.69 -0.56
CA PHE A 96 6.67 5.37 -1.87
C PHE A 96 7.97 4.61 -1.67
N ALA A 97 8.21 3.58 -2.48
CA ALA A 97 9.48 2.88 -2.55
C ALA A 97 9.92 2.66 -4.00
N GLU A 98 11.23 2.67 -4.21
CA GLU A 98 11.87 2.40 -5.48
C GLU A 98 13.10 1.53 -5.23
N PHE A 99 13.22 0.40 -5.94
CA PHE A 99 14.34 -0.55 -5.86
C PHE A 99 14.36 -1.45 -7.11
N THR A 100 15.48 -2.13 -7.38
CA THR A 100 15.63 -3.01 -8.55
C THR A 100 15.52 -4.49 -8.14
N PRO A 101 14.45 -5.22 -8.52
CA PRO A 101 14.32 -6.63 -8.18
C PRO A 101 15.28 -7.52 -8.98
N GLU A 102 15.89 -8.49 -8.29
CA GLU A 102 16.76 -9.52 -8.87
C GLU A 102 16.00 -10.81 -9.27
N ALA A 103 16.52 -11.51 -10.27
CA ALA A 103 15.90 -12.70 -10.86
C ALA A 103 15.78 -13.86 -9.87
N GLY A 104 14.57 -14.39 -9.67
CA GLY A 104 14.32 -15.52 -8.78
C GLY A 104 14.22 -15.15 -7.30
N HIS A 105 14.38 -13.88 -6.94
CA HIS A 105 14.26 -13.41 -5.56
C HIS A 105 12.80 -13.17 -5.19
N THR A 106 12.51 -13.29 -3.89
CA THR A 106 11.21 -12.96 -3.30
C THR A 106 11.39 -11.84 -2.29
N TYR A 107 10.58 -10.80 -2.40
CA TYR A 107 10.65 -9.62 -1.54
C TYR A 107 9.39 -9.53 -0.68
N ALA A 108 9.53 -9.64 0.64
CA ALA A 108 8.48 -9.39 1.60
C ALA A 108 8.26 -7.88 1.75
N ILE A 109 7.03 -7.43 1.52
CA ILE A 109 6.63 -6.02 1.52
C ILE A 109 5.57 -5.81 2.58
N VAL A 110 5.87 -4.95 3.56
CA VAL A 110 4.95 -4.63 4.65
C VAL A 110 4.88 -3.12 4.84
N HIS A 111 3.68 -2.57 4.70
CA HIS A 111 3.39 -1.17 5.04
C HIS A 111 2.74 -1.11 6.42
N ARG A 112 3.50 -0.71 7.44
CA ARG A 112 2.96 -0.55 8.79
C ARG A 112 2.36 0.83 8.93
N ALA A 113 1.12 0.91 9.37
CA ALA A 113 0.42 2.18 9.53
C ALA A 113 -0.43 2.16 10.81
N THR A 114 -0.46 3.29 11.50
CA THR A 114 -1.37 3.53 12.62
C THR A 114 -2.07 4.89 12.46
N PRO A 115 -3.28 5.08 13.02
CA PRO A 115 -4.01 6.34 12.87
C PRO A 115 -3.32 7.58 13.47
N ASN A 116 -2.37 7.39 14.40
CA ASN A 116 -1.77 8.46 15.19
C ASN A 116 -0.24 8.51 15.15
N ALA A 117 0.46 7.43 14.79
CA ALA A 117 1.94 7.39 14.77
C ALA A 117 2.54 7.40 13.35
N GLY A 118 1.70 7.63 12.32
CA GLY A 118 2.13 7.63 10.93
C GLY A 118 2.33 6.21 10.37
N CYS A 119 3.19 6.10 9.35
CA CYS A 119 3.47 4.84 8.66
C CYS A 119 4.93 4.69 8.26
N SER A 120 5.31 3.44 8.02
CA SER A 120 6.62 3.01 7.55
C SER A 120 6.46 1.89 6.53
N LEU A 121 7.23 1.90 5.47
CA LEU A 121 7.27 0.84 4.46
C LEU A 121 8.58 0.05 4.60
N GLY A 122 8.46 -1.27 4.75
CA GLY A 122 9.58 -2.20 4.78
C GLY A 122 9.55 -3.12 3.56
N ILE A 123 10.72 -3.30 2.94
CA ILE A 123 10.96 -4.25 1.86
C ILE A 123 12.18 -5.06 2.25
N VAL A 124 12.02 -6.38 2.31
CA VAL A 124 13.08 -7.32 2.72
C VAL A 124 13.15 -8.42 1.67
N ASP A 125 14.35 -8.72 1.20
CA ASP A 125 14.60 -9.89 0.37
C ASP A 125 14.63 -11.14 1.25
N ASP A 126 13.74 -12.10 0.99
CA ASP A 126 13.61 -13.35 1.76
C ASP A 126 14.90 -14.19 1.72
N SER A 127 15.72 -14.06 0.66
CA SER A 127 16.95 -14.83 0.51
C SER A 127 18.10 -14.31 1.37
N THR A 128 18.16 -12.99 1.58
CA THR A 128 19.25 -12.33 2.32
C THR A 128 18.83 -11.88 3.73
N GLY A 129 17.52 -11.76 3.97
CA GLY A 129 16.97 -11.16 5.18
C GLY A 129 17.22 -9.65 5.30
N ALA A 130 17.70 -9.00 4.24
CA ALA A 130 18.06 -7.60 4.21
C ALA A 130 17.20 -6.80 3.21
N ALA A 131 17.20 -5.47 3.35
CA ALA A 131 16.62 -4.60 2.34
C ALA A 131 17.48 -4.62 1.05
N PRO A 132 16.88 -4.46 -0.14
CA PRO A 132 17.63 -4.24 -1.37
C PRO A 132 18.64 -3.10 -1.21
N ALA A 133 19.85 -3.27 -1.75
CA ALA A 133 20.93 -2.31 -1.54
C ALA A 133 20.63 -0.91 -2.14
N ASP A 134 19.80 -0.86 -3.18
CA ASP A 134 19.36 0.34 -3.87
C ASP A 134 17.99 0.85 -3.39
N LEU A 135 17.42 0.26 -2.32
CA LEU A 135 16.11 0.64 -1.82
C LEU A 135 16.10 2.12 -1.38
N THR A 136 15.19 2.87 -1.98
CA THR A 136 14.81 4.20 -1.50
C THR A 136 13.37 4.20 -1.03
N VAL A 137 13.10 4.87 0.10
CA VAL A 137 11.75 5.04 0.66
C VAL A 137 11.51 6.52 0.92
N ALA A 138 10.36 7.02 0.49
CA ALA A 138 9.97 8.42 0.62
C ALA A 138 8.48 8.56 0.93
N VAL A 139 8.07 9.75 1.35
CA VAL A 139 6.66 10.13 1.36
C VAL A 139 6.28 10.54 -0.07
N PRO A 140 5.22 9.97 -0.68
CA PRO A 140 4.83 10.34 -2.03
C PRO A 140 4.33 11.79 -2.07
N ALA A 141 4.89 12.59 -2.98
CA ALA A 141 4.57 14.02 -3.08
C ALA A 141 3.13 14.29 -3.55
N THR A 142 2.58 13.45 -4.44
CA THR A 142 1.32 13.75 -5.17
C THR A 142 0.47 12.52 -5.53
N CYS A 143 0.75 11.35 -4.93
CA CYS A 143 0.00 10.13 -5.22
C CYS A 143 -1.35 10.12 -4.50
N ILE A 144 -2.32 10.85 -5.05
CA ILE A 144 -3.73 10.73 -4.69
C ILE A 144 -4.35 9.83 -5.76
N PRO A 145 -4.63 8.55 -5.47
CA PRO A 145 -5.30 7.71 -6.46
C PRO A 145 -6.66 8.37 -6.80
N PRO A 146 -7.06 8.39 -8.08
CA PRO A 146 -8.22 9.18 -8.54
C PRO A 146 -9.53 8.82 -7.83
N ASN A 147 -9.64 7.58 -7.34
CA ASN A 147 -10.80 7.10 -6.58
C ASN A 147 -10.82 7.52 -5.09
N LEU A 148 -9.79 8.23 -4.61
CA LEU A 148 -9.71 8.80 -3.25
C LEU A 148 -9.75 10.33 -3.25
N ARG A 149 -10.02 10.98 -4.40
CA ARG A 149 -10.47 12.38 -4.35
C ARG A 149 -11.83 12.38 -3.67
N LEU A 150 -11.89 12.85 -2.43
CA LEU A 150 -13.16 13.21 -1.80
C LEU A 150 -13.93 14.08 -2.80
N PRO A 151 -15.23 13.87 -2.99
CA PRO A 151 -16.03 14.82 -3.76
C PRO A 151 -15.82 16.19 -3.12
N GLU A 152 -15.35 17.17 -3.91
CA GLU A 152 -15.34 18.56 -3.47
C GLU A 152 -16.73 18.86 -2.92
N GLN A 153 -16.81 19.24 -1.64
CA GLN A 153 -18.06 19.70 -1.07
C GLN A 153 -18.43 20.99 -1.81
N ARG A 154 -19.37 20.89 -2.74
CA ARG A 154 -20.04 22.02 -3.38
C ARG A 154 -21.00 22.68 -2.41
#